data_AF-A0A2X0IIN2-F1
#
_entry.id   AF-A0A2X0IIN2-F1
#
_cell.length_a   1.000
_cell.length_b   1.000
_cell.length_c   1.000
_cell.angle_alpha   90.00
_cell.angle_beta   90.00
_cell.angle_gamma   90.00
#
_symmetry.space_group_name_H-M   'P 1'
#
loop_
_entity.id
_entity.type
_entity.pdbx_description
1 polymer ?
#
loop_
_entity_poly.entity_id
_entity_poly.type
_entity_poly.pdbx_seq_one_letter_code
_entity_poly.pdbx_strand_id
1 'polypeptide(L)'
;MLCVLGWYGVSGERYAERQLPYLASATIPGAALIVAGAVLLARPDDEEEGRERAAGDEETRRQLRLLYELLVEEAGRTGAGGTQAGGDAGEQSSAPGRLVHLPNGRTYHRTGCLLVEGRGDALPITPAGAQERGLRPCPLCMTAEPGATERPAPGV
;
A
#
# COMPACT_ATOMS: atom_id res chain seq x y z
N MET A 1 -20.23 19.33 28.81
CA MET A 1 -20.75 20.37 29.75
C MET A 1 -19.63 21.18 30.40
N LEU A 2 -18.54 20.56 30.89
CA LEU A 2 -17.38 21.28 31.48
C LEU A 2 -16.79 22.37 30.58
N CYS A 3 -16.62 22.11 29.27
CA CYS A 3 -16.11 23.11 28.33
C CYS A 3 -17.04 24.34 28.18
N VAL A 4 -18.36 24.14 28.30
CA VAL A 4 -19.37 25.23 28.18
C VAL A 4 -19.37 26.09 29.43
N LEU A 5 -19.21 25.50 30.62
CA LEU A 5 -19.10 26.23 31.90
C LEU A 5 -17.81 27.05 31.99
N GLY A 6 -16.67 26.49 31.53
CA GLY A 6 -15.40 27.23 31.45
C GLY A 6 -15.46 28.41 30.45
N TRP A 7 -16.12 28.22 29.32
CA TRP A 7 -16.33 29.27 28.31
C TRP A 7 -17.22 30.41 28.83
N TYR A 8 -18.28 30.10 29.56
CA TYR A 8 -19.20 31.10 30.12
C TYR A 8 -18.53 31.95 31.21
N GLY A 9 -17.63 31.37 32.00
CA GLY A 9 -16.84 32.10 33.00
C GLY A 9 -15.79 33.05 32.38
N VAL A 10 -15.13 32.63 31.30
CA VAL A 10 -14.11 33.44 30.59
C VAL A 10 -14.71 34.60 29.79
N SER A 11 -15.90 34.41 29.22
CA SER A 11 -16.48 35.38 28.27
C SER A 11 -17.03 36.66 28.92
N GLY A 12 -17.16 36.71 30.25
CA GLY A 12 -17.69 37.85 31.00
C GLY A 12 -16.66 38.90 31.41
N GLU A 13 -15.38 38.52 31.52
CA GLU A 13 -14.40 39.31 32.28
C GLU A 13 -13.33 39.95 31.37
N ARG A 14 -13.33 41.29 31.30
CA ARG A 14 -12.47 42.07 30.39
C ARG A 14 -11.05 42.33 30.90
N TYR A 15 -10.80 42.11 32.19
CA TYR A 15 -9.50 42.34 32.82
C TYR A 15 -8.74 41.01 32.93
N ALA A 16 -7.58 40.93 32.27
CA ALA A 16 -6.74 39.72 32.23
C ALA A 16 -6.36 39.20 33.64
N GLU A 17 -6.21 40.12 34.60
CA GLU A 17 -5.91 39.82 36.01
C GLU A 17 -6.98 38.92 36.67
N ARG A 18 -8.24 39.06 36.25
CA ARG A 18 -9.37 38.25 36.74
C ARG A 18 -9.58 36.95 35.96
N GLN A 19 -8.80 36.69 34.90
CA GLN A 19 -8.91 35.49 34.07
C GLN A 19 -8.06 34.32 34.60
N LEU A 20 -7.03 34.59 35.42
CA LEU A 20 -6.16 33.58 36.03
C LEU A 20 -6.91 32.47 36.80
N PRO A 21 -7.96 32.77 37.60
CA PRO A 21 -8.73 31.75 38.32
C PRO A 21 -9.46 30.79 37.37
N TYR A 22 -9.96 31.30 36.23
CA TYR A 22 -10.69 30.49 35.26
C TYR A 22 -9.77 29.51 34.52
N LEU A 23 -8.56 29.95 34.14
CA LEU A 23 -7.55 29.07 33.52
C LEU A 23 -7.08 27.97 34.47
N ALA A 24 -6.88 28.31 35.75
CA ALA A 24 -6.57 27.32 36.77
C ALA A 24 -7.73 26.31 36.92
N SER A 25 -8.97 26.77 37.00
CA SER A 25 -10.15 25.90 37.14
C SER A 25 -10.38 24.99 35.92
N ALA A 26 -9.95 25.37 34.72
CA ALA A 26 -10.10 24.58 33.51
C ALA A 26 -9.00 23.51 33.37
N THR A 27 -7.79 23.81 33.81
CA THR A 27 -6.63 22.92 33.65
C THR A 27 -6.50 21.91 34.80
N ILE A 28 -6.85 22.30 36.03
CA ILE A 28 -6.81 21.41 37.22
C ILE A 28 -7.62 20.11 37.02
N PRO A 29 -8.91 20.15 36.61
CA PRO A 29 -9.68 18.91 36.40
C PRO A 29 -9.18 18.11 35.20
N GLY A 30 -8.70 18.77 34.13
CA GLY A 30 -8.11 18.08 32.98
C GLY A 30 -6.82 17.33 33.34
N ALA A 31 -5.93 18.00 34.07
CA ALA A 31 -4.70 17.40 34.59
C ALA A 31 -5.00 16.24 35.56
N ALA A 32 -6.01 16.39 36.43
CA ALA A 32 -6.43 15.33 37.33
C ALA A 32 -6.92 14.08 36.57
N LEU A 33 -7.67 14.24 35.49
CA LEU A 33 -8.11 13.12 34.65
C LEU A 33 -6.94 12.43 33.93
N ILE A 34 -5.98 13.19 33.40
CA ILE A 34 -4.78 12.64 32.77
C ILE A 34 -3.96 11.83 33.77
N VAL A 35 -3.72 12.37 34.98
CA VAL A 35 -2.98 11.69 36.03
C VAL A 35 -3.73 10.45 36.51
N ALA A 36 -5.05 10.53 36.71
CA ALA A 36 -5.86 9.38 37.10
C ALA A 36 -5.82 8.27 36.04
N GLY A 37 -5.92 8.62 34.75
CA GLY A 37 -5.79 7.67 33.64
C GLY A 37 -4.39 7.04 33.55
N ALA A 38 -3.34 7.84 33.74
CA ALA A 38 -1.97 7.34 33.76
C ALA A 38 -1.71 6.40 34.95
N VAL A 39 -2.24 6.72 36.14
CA VAL A 39 -2.17 5.84 37.31
C VAL A 39 -2.96 4.55 37.07
N LEU A 40 -4.13 4.62 36.45
CA LEU A 40 -4.91 3.42 36.10
C LEU A 40 -4.13 2.51 35.13
N LEU A 41 -3.51 3.10 34.09
CA LEU A 41 -2.67 2.37 33.14
C LEU A 41 -1.38 1.81 33.75
N ALA A 42 -0.83 2.49 34.77
CA ALA A 42 0.41 2.10 35.43
C ALA A 42 0.19 1.20 36.65
N ARG A 43 -1.06 0.93 37.05
CA ARG A 43 -1.36 -0.01 38.14
C ARG A 43 -1.03 -1.41 37.66
N PRO A 44 -0.16 -2.14 38.38
CA PRO A 44 0.13 -3.53 38.06
C PRO A 44 -1.03 -4.46 38.42
N ASP A 45 -2.13 -4.01 39.03
CA ASP A 45 -3.20 -4.91 39.47
C ASP A 45 -3.94 -5.63 38.31
N ASP A 46 -3.67 -5.23 37.06
CA ASP A 46 -4.08 -5.93 35.85
C ASP A 46 -2.87 -6.61 35.15
N GLU A 47 -1.88 -7.16 35.89
CA GLU A 47 -0.76 -7.92 35.30
C GLU A 47 -1.28 -9.05 34.38
N GLU A 48 -2.40 -9.65 34.75
CA GLU A 48 -3.06 -10.70 33.97
C GLU A 48 -3.60 -10.14 32.64
N GLU A 49 -4.32 -9.03 32.66
CA GLU A 49 -4.82 -8.40 31.42
C GLU A 49 -3.68 -7.82 30.57
N GLY A 50 -2.64 -7.25 31.21
CA GLY A 50 -1.43 -6.78 30.54
C GLY A 50 -0.68 -7.91 29.86
N ARG A 51 -0.58 -9.08 30.53
CA ARG A 51 0.02 -10.30 29.98
C ARG A 51 -0.83 -10.92 28.89
N GLU A 52 -2.16 -10.89 28.99
CA GLU A 52 -3.07 -11.39 27.97
C GLU A 52 -3.01 -10.55 26.70
N ARG A 53 -2.99 -9.21 26.83
CA ARG A 53 -2.75 -8.29 25.70
C ARG A 53 -1.37 -8.52 25.05
N ALA A 54 -0.32 -8.65 25.86
CA ALA A 54 1.03 -8.92 25.35
C ALA A 54 1.13 -10.30 24.67
N ALA A 55 0.45 -11.31 25.21
CA ALA A 55 0.39 -12.65 24.61
C ALA A 55 -0.39 -12.65 23.28
N GLY A 56 -1.50 -11.91 23.20
CA GLY A 56 -2.26 -11.72 21.96
C GLY A 56 -1.45 -11.01 20.87
N ASP A 57 -0.69 -9.99 21.24
CA ASP A 57 0.23 -9.29 20.34
C ASP A 57 1.33 -10.23 19.80
N GLU A 58 1.91 -11.06 20.67
CA GLU A 58 2.97 -12.01 20.26
C GLU A 58 2.43 -13.11 19.34
N GLU A 59 1.26 -13.65 19.65
CA GLU A 59 0.58 -14.62 18.78
C GLU A 59 0.25 -14.02 17.42
N THR A 60 -0.25 -12.77 17.39
CA THR A 60 -0.53 -12.06 16.13
C THR A 60 0.74 -11.88 15.30
N ARG A 61 1.87 -11.51 15.94
CA ARG A 61 3.18 -11.40 15.26
C ARG A 61 3.67 -12.74 14.73
N ARG A 62 3.44 -13.83 15.46
CA ARG A 62 3.77 -15.19 15.02
C ARG A 62 2.95 -15.59 13.80
N GLN A 63 1.64 -15.37 13.85
CA GLN A 63 0.73 -15.66 12.73
C GLN A 63 1.13 -14.88 11.47
N LEU A 64 1.45 -13.59 11.62
CA LEU A 64 1.93 -12.77 10.51
C LEU A 64 3.23 -13.30 9.91
N ARG A 65 4.17 -13.78 10.74
CA ARG A 65 5.43 -14.38 10.28
C ARG A 65 5.19 -15.66 9.49
N LEU A 66 4.31 -16.54 9.97
CA LEU A 66 3.95 -17.78 9.26
C LEU A 66 3.26 -17.49 7.92
N LEU A 67 2.33 -16.54 7.89
CA LEU A 67 1.68 -16.13 6.65
C LEU A 67 2.70 -15.60 5.65
N TYR A 68 3.65 -14.76 6.10
CA TYR A 68 4.70 -14.22 5.25
C TYR A 68 5.60 -15.32 4.68
N GLU A 69 6.01 -16.28 5.52
CA GLU A 69 6.81 -17.44 5.10
C GLU A 69 6.09 -18.25 4.02
N LEU A 70 4.81 -18.58 4.22
CA LEU A 70 4.00 -19.32 3.25
C LEU A 70 3.86 -18.56 1.92
N LEU A 71 3.59 -17.25 1.98
CA LEU A 71 3.45 -16.42 0.78
C LEU A 71 4.76 -16.29 0.01
N VAL A 72 5.90 -16.18 0.70
CA VAL A 72 7.22 -16.09 0.08
C VAL A 72 7.67 -17.43 -0.49
N GLU A 73 7.43 -18.54 0.21
CA GLU A 73 7.72 -19.89 -0.30
C GLU A 73 6.89 -20.22 -1.55
N GLU A 74 5.63 -19.80 -1.58
CA GLU A 74 4.77 -19.99 -2.75
C GLU A 74 5.17 -19.07 -3.91
N ALA A 75 5.51 -17.81 -3.64
CA ALA A 75 6.09 -16.90 -4.63
C ALA A 75 7.41 -17.46 -5.22
N GLY A 76 8.25 -18.05 -4.37
CA GLY A 76 9.48 -18.74 -4.76
C GLY A 76 9.22 -19.97 -5.63
N ARG A 77 8.18 -20.76 -5.35
CA ARG A 77 7.76 -21.89 -6.20
C ARG A 77 7.19 -21.44 -7.55
N THR A 78 6.46 -20.32 -7.58
CA THR A 78 5.99 -19.74 -8.85
C THR A 78 7.13 -19.11 -9.67
N GLY A 79 8.19 -18.60 -9.03
CA GLY A 79 9.37 -18.05 -9.70
C GLY A 79 10.42 -19.11 -10.09
N ALA A 80 10.56 -20.19 -9.32
CA ALA A 80 11.54 -21.27 -9.58
C ALA A 80 11.13 -22.24 -10.69
N GLY A 81 9.90 -22.13 -11.21
CA GLY A 81 9.47 -22.81 -12.44
C GLY A 81 10.04 -22.18 -13.73
N GLY A 82 10.68 -21.01 -13.63
CA GLY A 82 11.35 -20.34 -14.73
C GLY A 82 12.86 -20.35 -14.57
N THR A 83 13.53 -21.17 -15.39
CA THR A 83 14.95 -21.06 -15.81
C THR A 83 15.95 -22.02 -15.16
N GLN A 84 16.16 -23.17 -15.82
CA GLN A 84 17.51 -23.62 -16.15
C GLN A 84 17.59 -23.97 -17.64
N ALA A 85 17.90 -22.95 -18.45
CA ALA A 85 18.72 -23.07 -19.64
C ALA A 85 19.51 -21.74 -19.72
N GLY A 86 20.84 -21.84 -19.65
CA GLY A 86 21.73 -20.71 -19.46
C GLY A 86 21.99 -19.86 -20.69
N GLY A 87 22.83 -18.84 -20.49
CA GLY A 87 23.47 -18.07 -21.55
C GLY A 87 23.05 -16.61 -21.59
N ASP A 88 23.98 -15.75 -21.16
CA ASP A 88 24.30 -14.46 -21.77
C ASP A 88 23.44 -13.24 -21.36
N ALA A 89 24.03 -12.46 -20.45
CA ALA A 89 23.75 -11.05 -20.31
C ALA A 89 24.16 -10.32 -21.59
N GLY A 90 23.20 -9.61 -22.19
CA GLY A 90 23.48 -8.53 -23.12
C GLY A 90 23.04 -8.74 -24.55
N GLU A 91 21.75 -8.99 -24.79
CA GLU A 91 21.14 -8.49 -26.03
C GLU A 91 19.64 -8.26 -25.85
N GLN A 92 19.30 -7.02 -25.51
CA GLN A 92 17.96 -6.47 -25.67
C GLN A 92 17.67 -6.38 -27.18
N SER A 93 17.38 -7.52 -27.80
CA SER A 93 17.10 -7.59 -29.23
C SER A 93 15.60 -7.54 -29.46
N SER A 94 15.17 -6.37 -29.92
CA SER A 94 13.95 -6.14 -30.68
C SER A 94 13.85 -7.09 -31.89
N ALA A 95 13.42 -8.32 -31.66
CA ALA A 95 12.68 -9.05 -32.68
C ALA A 95 11.20 -8.68 -32.56
N PRO A 96 10.43 -8.59 -33.66
CA PRO A 96 8.97 -8.53 -33.58
C PRO A 96 8.46 -9.85 -32.99
N GLY A 97 8.45 -9.90 -31.66
CA GLY A 97 8.05 -11.06 -30.88
C GLY A 97 6.59 -11.37 -31.18
N ARG A 98 6.34 -12.64 -31.50
CA ARG A 98 4.99 -13.19 -31.67
C ARG A 98 4.08 -12.66 -30.57
N LEU A 99 2.98 -12.04 -30.95
CA LEU A 99 2.03 -11.48 -29.98
C LEU A 99 1.08 -12.59 -29.54
N VAL A 100 0.67 -12.51 -28.28
CA VAL A 100 -0.26 -13.47 -27.66
C VAL A 100 -1.30 -12.72 -26.83
N HIS A 101 -2.45 -13.34 -26.60
CA HIS A 101 -3.49 -12.84 -25.71
C HIS A 101 -4.07 -14.00 -24.90
N LEU A 102 -4.62 -13.71 -23.73
CA LEU A 102 -5.41 -14.68 -22.99
C LEU A 102 -6.87 -14.63 -23.48
N PRO A 103 -7.60 -15.77 -23.54
CA PRO A 103 -8.96 -15.83 -24.08
C PRO A 103 -9.96 -14.89 -23.39
N ASN A 104 -9.76 -14.64 -22.09
CA ASN A 104 -10.56 -13.72 -21.28
C ASN A 104 -9.86 -12.38 -21.01
N GLY A 105 -8.71 -12.14 -21.64
CA GLY A 105 -7.90 -10.93 -21.46
C GLY A 105 -8.40 -9.78 -22.32
N ARG A 106 -8.21 -8.55 -21.84
CA ARG A 106 -8.45 -7.31 -22.62
C ARG A 106 -7.16 -6.73 -23.20
N THR A 107 -6.04 -7.43 -23.01
CA THR A 107 -4.71 -7.00 -23.40
C THR A 107 -4.01 -8.04 -24.26
N TYR A 108 -3.17 -7.58 -25.18
CA TYR A 108 -2.22 -8.43 -25.89
C TYR A 108 -0.80 -8.17 -25.39
N HIS A 109 0.02 -9.21 -25.44
CA HIS A 109 1.32 -9.31 -24.78
C HIS A 109 2.37 -9.80 -25.77
N ARG A 110 3.65 -9.54 -25.49
CA ARG A 110 4.76 -10.29 -26.11
C ARG A 110 4.84 -11.67 -25.46
N THR A 111 5.35 -12.67 -26.19
CA THR A 111 5.52 -14.06 -25.69
C THR A 111 6.30 -14.16 -24.38
N GLY A 112 7.23 -13.25 -24.09
CA GLY A 112 8.04 -13.24 -22.86
C GLY A 112 7.50 -12.33 -21.74
N CYS A 113 6.18 -12.11 -21.66
CA CYS A 113 5.61 -11.30 -20.59
C CYS A 113 5.41 -12.13 -19.32
N LEU A 114 5.86 -11.61 -18.17
CA LEU A 114 5.63 -12.20 -16.84
C LEU A 114 4.14 -12.49 -16.53
N LEU A 115 3.20 -11.75 -17.16
CA LEU A 115 1.75 -11.98 -16.99
C LEU A 115 1.22 -13.17 -17.81
N VAL A 116 2.00 -13.66 -18.78
CA VAL A 116 1.69 -14.79 -19.65
C VAL A 116 2.55 -16.02 -19.31
N GLU A 117 3.69 -15.82 -18.63
CA GLU A 117 4.48 -16.92 -18.10
C GLU A 117 3.63 -17.82 -17.17
N GLY A 118 3.72 -19.13 -17.39
CA GLY A 118 2.93 -20.13 -16.67
C GLY A 118 1.45 -20.23 -17.08
N ARG A 119 0.97 -19.40 -18.04
CA ARG A 119 -0.41 -19.44 -18.56
C ARG A 119 -0.48 -20.19 -19.89
N GLY A 120 -0.84 -21.49 -19.83
CA GLY A 120 -0.92 -22.36 -21.01
C GLY A 120 -2.08 -22.08 -21.98
N ASP A 121 -2.98 -21.17 -21.62
CA ASP A 121 -4.12 -20.74 -22.43
C ASP A 121 -3.80 -19.54 -23.35
N ALA A 122 -2.56 -19.07 -23.38
CA ALA A 122 -2.14 -17.96 -24.24
C ALA A 122 -2.25 -18.31 -25.74
N LEU A 123 -3.06 -17.55 -26.46
CA LEU A 123 -3.32 -17.74 -27.88
C LEU A 123 -2.56 -16.72 -28.74
N PRO A 124 -1.91 -17.17 -29.83
CA PRO A 124 -1.21 -16.27 -30.73
C PRO A 124 -2.19 -15.30 -31.41
N ILE A 125 -1.75 -14.06 -31.60
CA ILE A 125 -2.53 -13.04 -32.26
C ILE A 125 -1.64 -12.17 -33.15
N THR A 126 -2.19 -11.64 -34.24
CA THR A 126 -1.52 -10.65 -35.07
C THR A 126 -1.86 -9.23 -34.59
N PRO A 127 -1.06 -8.20 -34.91
CA PRO A 127 -1.39 -6.81 -34.57
C PRO A 127 -2.77 -6.39 -35.10
N ALA A 128 -3.10 -6.76 -36.34
CA ALA A 128 -4.41 -6.49 -36.93
C ALA A 128 -5.54 -7.20 -36.16
N GLY A 129 -5.36 -8.50 -35.85
CA GLY A 129 -6.34 -9.25 -35.06
C GLY A 129 -6.52 -8.71 -33.63
N ALA A 130 -5.49 -8.10 -33.06
CA ALA A 130 -5.59 -7.43 -31.75
C ALA A 130 -6.45 -6.16 -31.83
N GLN A 131 -6.32 -5.37 -32.90
CA GLN A 131 -7.16 -4.20 -33.14
C GLN A 131 -8.62 -4.57 -33.40
N GLU A 132 -8.87 -5.57 -34.25
CA GLU A 132 -10.22 -6.08 -34.54
C GLU A 132 -10.95 -6.56 -33.28
N ARG A 133 -10.21 -7.17 -32.34
CA ARG A 133 -10.76 -7.62 -31.03
C ARG A 133 -10.79 -6.53 -29.96
N GLY A 134 -10.33 -5.31 -30.27
CA GLY A 134 -10.28 -4.21 -29.30
C GLY A 134 -9.34 -4.46 -28.12
N LEU A 135 -8.30 -5.28 -28.30
CA LEU A 135 -7.32 -5.58 -27.26
C LEU A 135 -6.34 -4.42 -27.12
N ARG A 136 -6.05 -4.05 -25.87
CA ARG A 136 -5.09 -2.99 -25.55
C ARG A 136 -3.66 -3.55 -25.46
N PRO A 137 -2.63 -2.76 -25.75
CA PRO A 137 -1.27 -3.18 -25.45
C PRO A 137 -1.08 -3.37 -23.95
N CYS A 138 -0.42 -4.45 -23.55
CA CYS A 138 0.01 -4.61 -22.16
C CYS A 138 1.05 -3.52 -21.80
N PRO A 139 0.85 -2.76 -20.71
CA PRO A 139 1.74 -1.66 -20.32
C PRO A 139 3.15 -2.13 -19.94
N LEU A 140 3.31 -3.38 -19.50
CA LEU A 140 4.62 -3.96 -19.18
C LEU A 140 5.37 -4.43 -20.43
N CYS A 141 4.65 -4.84 -21.48
CA CYS A 141 5.25 -5.36 -22.72
C CYS A 141 5.63 -4.26 -23.71
N MET A 142 4.89 -3.17 -23.68
CA MET A 142 4.94 -2.07 -24.64
C MET A 142 5.07 -0.76 -23.85
N THR A 143 6.03 -0.73 -22.94
CA THR A 143 6.52 0.52 -22.36
C THR A 143 6.99 1.39 -23.52
N ALA A 144 6.16 2.35 -23.94
CA ALA A 144 6.63 3.42 -24.79
C ALA A 144 7.69 4.16 -23.99
N GLU A 145 8.91 4.25 -24.52
CA GLU A 145 9.94 5.16 -24.01
C GLU A 145 9.26 6.53 -23.79
N PRO A 146 9.32 7.12 -22.59
CA PRO A 146 8.77 8.45 -22.34
C PRO A 146 9.63 9.49 -23.07
N GLY A 147 9.41 9.69 -24.38
CA GLY A 147 10.29 10.56 -25.16
C GLY A 147 9.93 10.87 -26.61
N ALA A 148 8.75 10.50 -27.13
CA ALA A 148 8.35 10.86 -28.50
C ALA A 148 7.06 11.69 -28.52
N THR A 149 7.02 12.76 -27.72
CA THR A 149 6.10 13.88 -27.96
C THR A 149 6.77 14.83 -28.95
N GLU A 150 6.47 14.60 -30.22
CA GLU A 150 6.20 15.60 -31.26
C GLU A 150 6.71 17.03 -30.96
N ARG A 151 7.90 17.36 -31.47
CA ARG A 151 8.38 18.75 -31.56
C ARG A 151 7.82 19.33 -32.87
N PRO A 152 6.91 20.33 -32.85
CA PRO A 152 6.45 20.96 -34.09
C PRO A 152 7.61 21.71 -34.76
N ALA A 153 7.68 21.59 -36.08
CA ALA A 153 8.71 22.19 -36.93
C ALA A 153 8.78 23.72 -36.75
N PRO A 154 9.98 24.35 -36.78
CA PRO A 154 10.08 25.81 -36.80
C PRO A 154 9.62 26.33 -38.17
N GLY A 155 8.45 26.97 -38.19
CA GLY A 155 7.95 27.71 -39.33
C GLY A 155 8.42 29.16 -39.32
N VAL A 156 9.13 29.51 -40.41
CA VAL A 156 9.28 30.79 -41.14
C VAL A 156 9.35 32.09 -40.35
#